data_AF-A0A0Q4S2L3-F1
#
_entry.id   AF-A0A0Q4S2L3-F1
#
_cell.length_a   1.000
_cell.length_b   1.000
_cell.length_c   1.000
_cell.angle_alpha   90.00
_cell.angle_beta   90.00
_cell.angle_gamma   90.00
#
_symmetry.space_group_name_H-M   'P 1'
#
loop_
_entity.id
_entity.type
_entity.pdbx_description
1 polymer ?
#
loop_
_entity_poly.entity_id
_entity_poly.type
_entity_poly.pdbx_seq_one_letter_code
_entity_poly.pdbx_strand_id
1 'polypeptide(L)'
;MKLSPYFYDLRSAYQAELDDLVSDSEGKDVLRKRLAEKRNEIAFLVQMMELAPEMVAVAFHQGFRFAKPAAVENLLGLPQDELPDWHSLTHAVTLEPWAQSLAQTVLREPQGARFLAVAAGLEYTLLHARLAPAAQAAEGDGDDAEDGEDAAEHDDDFNTLSADDAADPKNSRDRDEASSNWLSDVGFDRKD
;
A
#
# COMPACT_ATOMS: atom_id res chain seq x y z
N MET A 1 -1.79 18.19 -5.57
CA MET A 1 -0.93 18.25 -4.36
C MET A 1 0.36 17.50 -4.64
N LYS A 2 1.53 18.04 -4.25
CA LYS A 2 2.82 17.36 -4.41
C LYS A 2 3.17 16.65 -3.10
N LEU A 3 3.24 15.32 -3.14
CA LEU A 3 3.66 14.49 -2.01
C LEU A 3 5.19 14.54 -1.88
N SER A 4 5.69 14.51 -0.64
CA SER A 4 7.09 14.20 -0.40
C SER A 4 7.38 12.74 -0.76
N PRO A 5 8.64 12.38 -1.10
CA PRO A 5 9.01 10.98 -1.37
C PRO A 5 8.58 10.04 -0.24
N TYR A 6 8.75 10.47 1.01
CA TYR A 6 8.35 9.74 2.20
C TYR A 6 6.84 9.36 2.19
N PHE A 7 5.95 10.33 1.95
CA PHE A 7 4.52 10.03 1.88
C PHE A 7 4.11 9.32 0.60
N TYR A 8 4.85 9.49 -0.50
CA TYR A 8 4.58 8.76 -1.73
C TYR A 8 4.77 7.25 -1.54
N ASP A 9 5.88 6.85 -0.92
CA ASP A 9 6.21 5.45 -0.64
C ASP A 9 5.24 4.84 0.37
N LEU A 10 5.00 5.54 1.49
CA LEU A 10 4.09 5.07 2.54
C LEU A 10 2.64 4.96 2.08
N ARG A 11 2.18 5.82 1.17
CA ARG A 11 0.81 5.75 0.65
C ARG A 11 0.55 4.42 -0.05
N SER A 12 1.50 3.94 -0.85
CA SER A 12 1.35 2.66 -1.55
C SER A 12 1.32 1.49 -0.57
N ALA A 13 2.21 1.50 0.42
CA ALA A 13 2.28 0.45 1.43
C ALA A 13 1.03 0.45 2.34
N TYR A 14 0.54 1.63 2.74
CA TYR A 14 -0.70 1.79 3.49
C TYR A 14 -1.93 1.28 2.73
N GLN A 15 -2.01 1.55 1.42
CA GLN A 15 -3.08 1.04 0.57
C GLN A 15 -3.06 -0.49 0.51
N ALA A 16 -1.88 -1.08 0.29
CA ALA A 16 -1.71 -2.54 0.27
C ALA A 16 -2.13 -3.19 1.60
N GLU A 17 -1.72 -2.62 2.73
CA GLU A 17 -2.13 -3.08 4.07
C GLU A 17 -3.64 -3.02 4.27
N LEU A 18 -4.32 -2.01 3.74
CA LEU A 18 -5.78 -1.95 3.80
C LEU A 18 -6.43 -3.00 2.89
N ASP A 19 -5.93 -3.18 1.67
CA ASP A 19 -6.46 -4.17 0.73
C ASP A 19 -6.33 -5.60 1.26
N ASP A 20 -5.22 -5.91 1.93
CA ASP A 20 -5.01 -7.16 2.66
C ASP A 20 -6.02 -7.37 3.78
N LEU A 21 -6.57 -6.31 4.36
CA LEU A 21 -7.60 -6.39 5.39
C LEU A 21 -9.02 -6.51 4.82
N VAL A 22 -9.26 -6.11 3.56
CA VAL A 22 -10.62 -6.03 2.98
C VAL A 22 -11.24 -7.40 2.79
N SER A 23 -10.51 -8.35 2.19
CA SER A 23 -11.09 -9.65 1.80
C SER A 23 -10.47 -10.81 2.56
N ASP A 24 -11.31 -11.78 2.93
CA ASP A 24 -10.82 -13.12 3.26
C ASP A 24 -10.57 -13.95 1.98
N SER A 25 -9.93 -15.11 2.14
CA SER A 25 -9.67 -16.05 1.04
C SER A 25 -10.95 -16.61 0.38
N GLU A 26 -12.12 -16.33 0.93
CA GLU A 26 -13.45 -16.66 0.38
C GLU A 26 -14.15 -15.45 -0.25
N GLY A 27 -13.50 -14.27 -0.30
CA GLY A 27 -14.03 -13.04 -0.89
C GLY A 27 -15.03 -12.26 -0.02
N LYS A 28 -15.15 -12.56 1.29
CA LYS A 28 -16.05 -11.84 2.19
C LYS A 28 -15.38 -10.57 2.73
N ASP A 29 -16.15 -9.47 2.82
CA ASP A 29 -15.72 -8.24 3.47
C ASP A 29 -15.57 -8.47 4.99
N VAL A 30 -14.33 -8.56 5.43
CA VAL A 30 -13.94 -8.76 6.84
C VAL A 30 -13.19 -7.56 7.40
N LEU A 31 -13.16 -6.44 6.68
CA LEU A 31 -12.36 -5.25 7.01
C LEU A 31 -12.65 -4.78 8.43
N ARG A 32 -13.94 -4.61 8.77
CA ARG A 32 -14.34 -4.12 10.10
C ARG A 32 -13.89 -5.03 11.23
N LYS A 33 -13.93 -6.35 11.00
CA LYS A 33 -13.52 -7.34 12.00
C LYS A 33 -12.01 -7.30 12.19
N ARG A 34 -11.23 -7.33 11.11
CA ARG A 34 -9.76 -7.29 11.18
C ARG A 34 -9.24 -5.96 11.73
N LEU A 35 -9.89 -4.85 11.40
CA LEU A 35 -9.58 -3.55 12.01
C LEU A 35 -9.85 -3.55 13.52
N ALA A 36 -10.95 -4.17 13.97
CA ALA A 36 -11.22 -4.28 15.41
C ALA A 36 -10.15 -5.11 16.13
N GLU A 37 -9.69 -6.22 15.52
CA GLU A 37 -8.59 -7.04 16.02
C GLU A 37 -7.28 -6.23 16.11
N LYS A 38 -6.86 -5.57 15.02
CA LYS A 38 -5.68 -4.67 15.01
C LYS A 38 -5.77 -3.58 16.09
N ARG A 39 -6.95 -2.98 16.30
CA ARG A 39 -7.16 -1.95 17.33
C ARG A 39 -7.03 -2.50 18.74
N ASN A 40 -7.44 -3.74 18.99
CA ASN A 40 -7.25 -4.41 20.28
C ASN A 40 -5.76 -4.72 20.54
N GLU A 41 -4.99 -4.97 19.48
CA GLU A 41 -3.56 -5.25 19.53
C GLU A 41 -2.67 -4.00 19.48
N ILE A 42 -3.26 -2.79 19.55
CA ILE A 42 -2.52 -1.54 19.36
C ILE A 42 -1.32 -1.41 20.30
N ALA A 43 -1.44 -1.89 21.53
CA ALA A 43 -0.36 -1.84 22.53
C ALA A 43 0.87 -2.69 22.17
N PHE A 44 0.71 -3.67 21.27
CA PHE A 44 1.82 -4.41 20.69
C PHE A 44 2.31 -3.73 19.40
N LEU A 45 1.37 -3.30 18.54
CA LEU A 45 1.68 -2.67 17.26
C LEU A 45 2.47 -1.37 17.39
N VAL A 46 2.35 -0.64 18.51
CA VAL A 46 3.16 0.57 18.75
C VAL A 46 4.67 0.32 18.63
N GLN A 47 5.14 -0.90 18.90
CA GLN A 47 6.55 -1.26 18.75
C GLN A 47 7.04 -1.20 17.28
N MET A 48 6.11 -1.29 16.32
CA MET A 48 6.42 -1.28 14.88
C MET A 48 6.32 0.12 14.25
N MET A 49 5.95 1.16 14.99
CA MET A 49 5.72 2.51 14.45
C MET A 49 6.94 3.14 13.76
N GLU A 50 8.16 2.70 14.10
CA GLU A 50 9.38 3.21 13.45
C GLU A 50 9.76 2.42 12.19
N LEU A 51 9.50 1.11 12.17
CA LEU A 51 9.94 0.23 11.08
C LEU A 51 8.87 0.06 10.00
N ALA A 52 7.60 0.03 10.40
CA ALA A 52 6.44 -0.20 9.52
C ALA A 52 5.25 0.66 9.97
N PRO A 53 5.35 2.01 9.91
CA PRO A 53 4.27 2.92 10.34
C PRO A 53 2.95 2.70 9.60
N GLU A 54 2.99 2.34 8.32
CA GLU A 54 1.81 2.04 7.49
C GLU A 54 0.93 0.94 8.09
N MET A 55 1.55 -0.12 8.60
CA MET A 55 0.87 -1.30 9.15
C MET A 55 0.22 -1.02 10.51
N VAL A 56 0.71 -0.01 11.24
CA VAL A 56 0.10 0.46 12.49
C VAL A 56 -0.96 1.52 12.19
N ALA A 57 -0.74 2.35 11.16
CA ALA A 57 -1.65 3.42 10.78
C ALA A 57 -3.04 2.90 10.40
N VAL A 58 -3.15 1.67 9.87
CA VAL A 58 -4.46 1.07 9.53
C VAL A 58 -5.38 0.94 10.73
N ALA A 59 -4.85 0.84 11.96
CA ALA A 59 -5.68 0.81 13.16
C ALA A 59 -6.51 2.09 13.32
N PHE A 60 -6.02 3.22 12.79
CA PHE A 60 -6.69 4.51 12.77
C PHE A 60 -7.50 4.76 11.49
N HIS A 61 -7.69 3.76 10.62
CA HIS A 61 -8.52 3.92 9.43
C HIS A 61 -9.93 4.38 9.82
N GLN A 62 -10.44 5.43 9.14
CA GLN A 62 -11.69 6.14 9.45
C GLN A 62 -11.73 6.81 10.84
N GLY A 63 -10.57 6.99 11.48
CA GLY A 63 -10.42 7.58 12.81
C GLY A 63 -10.19 9.09 12.79
N PHE A 64 -9.89 9.68 11.64
CA PHE A 64 -9.56 11.10 11.49
C PHE A 64 -10.69 11.87 10.80
N ARG A 65 -10.97 13.07 11.30
CA ARG A 65 -11.81 14.08 10.67
C ARG A 65 -10.98 15.31 10.34
N PHE A 66 -11.07 15.77 9.11
CA PHE A 66 -10.28 16.87 8.59
C PHE A 66 -11.10 18.16 8.54
N ALA A 67 -10.80 19.12 9.41
CA ALA A 67 -11.48 20.42 9.45
C ALA A 67 -10.75 21.47 8.59
N LYS A 68 -9.42 21.38 8.49
CA LYS A 68 -8.60 22.31 7.68
C LYS A 68 -7.68 21.52 6.73
N PRO A 69 -8.16 21.17 5.54
CA PRO A 69 -7.41 20.38 4.54
C PRO A 69 -6.01 20.94 4.25
N ALA A 70 -5.87 22.26 4.08
CA ALA A 70 -4.61 22.93 3.76
C ALA A 70 -3.46 22.65 4.75
N ALA A 71 -3.76 22.43 6.03
CA ALA A 71 -2.74 22.11 7.03
C ALA A 71 -2.17 20.69 6.81
N VAL A 72 -3.02 19.76 6.37
CA VAL A 72 -2.61 18.38 6.06
C VAL A 72 -1.94 18.31 4.70
N GLU A 73 -2.37 19.12 3.72
CA GLU A 73 -1.66 19.22 2.44
C GLU A 73 -0.24 19.76 2.60
N ASN A 74 -0.03 20.71 3.52
CA ASN A 74 1.31 21.19 3.86
C ASN A 74 2.17 20.07 4.48
N LEU A 75 1.63 19.36 5.48
CA LEU A 75 2.27 18.19 6.10
C LEU A 75 2.76 17.18 5.05
N LEU A 76 1.93 16.89 4.05
CA LEU A 76 2.22 15.88 3.02
C LEU A 76 3.37 16.27 2.08
N GLY A 77 3.76 17.55 2.05
CA GLY A 77 4.91 18.04 1.31
C GLY A 77 6.23 17.97 2.08
N LEU A 78 6.21 17.68 3.39
CA LEU A 78 7.39 17.68 4.24
C LEU A 78 8.10 16.31 4.25
N PRO A 79 9.44 16.27 4.39
CA PRO A 79 10.18 15.04 4.66
C PRO A 79 9.95 14.57 6.12
N GLN A 80 10.30 13.30 6.41
CA GLN A 80 10.03 12.63 7.70
C GLN A 80 10.57 13.42 8.92
N ASP A 81 11.75 14.01 8.77
CA ASP A 81 12.52 14.72 9.77
C ASP A 81 12.01 16.14 10.06
N GLU A 82 11.20 16.70 9.17
CA GLU A 82 10.55 18.01 9.34
C GLU A 82 9.07 17.90 9.72
N LEU A 83 8.58 16.67 9.96
CA LEU A 83 7.17 16.47 10.31
C LEU A 83 6.83 17.12 11.66
N PRO A 84 5.73 17.89 11.72
CA PRO A 84 5.29 18.50 12.95
C PRO A 84 4.71 17.47 13.93
N ASP A 85 4.74 17.80 15.21
CA ASP A 85 4.07 17.01 16.25
C ASP A 85 2.56 17.02 16.08
N TRP A 86 1.91 15.90 16.41
CA TRP A 86 0.45 15.75 16.44
C TRP A 86 -0.27 16.91 17.15
N HIS A 87 0.28 17.40 18.26
CA HIS A 87 -0.31 18.51 19.04
C HIS A 87 -0.51 19.78 18.20
N SER A 88 0.40 20.05 17.25
CA SER A 88 0.28 21.18 16.34
C SER A 88 -0.85 21.00 15.32
N LEU A 89 -1.26 19.77 15.01
CA LEU A 89 -2.30 19.45 14.02
C LEU A 89 -3.71 19.36 14.63
N THR A 90 -3.85 19.30 15.95
CA THR A 90 -5.14 19.14 16.65
C THR A 90 -6.19 20.23 16.34
N HIS A 91 -5.76 21.40 15.87
CA HIS A 91 -6.65 22.49 15.44
C HIS A 91 -7.19 22.31 14.00
N ALA A 92 -6.61 21.39 13.23
CA ALA A 92 -6.91 21.11 11.83
C ALA A 92 -7.49 19.70 11.63
N VAL A 93 -7.08 18.75 12.47
CA VAL A 93 -7.49 17.34 12.44
C VAL A 93 -8.03 16.95 13.81
N THR A 94 -9.21 16.34 13.83
CA THR A 94 -9.81 15.78 15.04
C THR A 94 -9.95 14.27 14.91
N LEU A 95 -9.98 13.58 16.05
CA LEU A 95 -10.18 12.12 16.08
C LEU A 95 -11.66 11.79 16.31
N GLU A 96 -12.12 10.67 15.78
CA GLU A 96 -13.39 10.04 16.15
C GLU A 96 -13.38 9.62 17.62
N PRO A 97 -14.51 9.67 18.36
CA PRO A 97 -14.62 9.28 19.78
C PRO A 97 -14.04 7.91 20.18
N TRP A 98 -13.97 6.97 19.22
CA TRP A 98 -13.40 5.65 19.47
C TRP A 98 -11.87 5.63 19.29
N ALA A 99 -11.30 6.57 18.54
CA ALA A 99 -9.90 6.61 18.18
C ALA A 99 -9.03 7.36 19.20
N GLN A 100 -9.60 8.15 20.12
CA GLN A 100 -8.80 8.86 21.14
C GLN A 100 -8.12 7.90 22.10
N SER A 101 -8.75 6.79 22.47
CA SER A 101 -8.12 5.81 23.37
C SER A 101 -6.89 5.17 22.73
N LEU A 102 -6.96 4.86 21.43
CA LEU A 102 -5.83 4.35 20.64
C LEU A 102 -4.73 5.40 20.52
N ALA A 103 -5.10 6.65 20.21
CA ALA A 103 -4.14 7.76 20.13
C ALA A 103 -3.45 8.01 21.47
N GLN A 104 -4.15 7.87 22.60
CA GLN A 104 -3.53 7.97 23.93
C GLN A 104 -2.51 6.86 24.18
N THR A 105 -2.76 5.64 23.73
CA THR A 105 -1.76 4.55 23.82
C THR A 105 -0.53 4.89 22.99
N VAL A 106 -0.72 5.35 21.76
CA VAL A 106 0.36 5.74 20.85
C VAL A 106 1.17 6.90 21.41
N LEU A 107 0.52 7.94 21.96
CA LEU A 107 1.17 9.14 22.49
C LEU A 107 2.01 8.90 23.76
N ARG A 108 1.93 7.70 24.37
CA ARG A 108 2.84 7.32 25.46
C ARG A 108 4.24 7.00 24.95
N GLU A 109 4.36 6.62 23.68
CA GLU A 109 5.64 6.35 23.05
C GLU A 109 6.30 7.66 22.57
N PRO A 110 7.64 7.79 22.69
CA PRO A 110 8.36 9.01 22.29
C PRO A 110 8.09 9.49 20.86
N GLN A 111 7.92 8.55 19.93
CA GLN A 111 7.68 8.75 18.51
C GLN A 111 6.18 8.83 18.15
N GLY A 112 5.29 8.63 19.13
CA GLY A 112 3.84 8.54 18.90
C GLY A 112 3.23 9.82 18.34
N ALA A 113 3.72 10.99 18.77
CA ALA A 113 3.23 12.28 18.27
C ALA A 113 3.53 12.47 16.77
N ARG A 114 4.73 12.11 16.32
CA ARG A 114 5.10 12.14 14.90
C ARG A 114 4.34 11.08 14.12
N PHE A 115 4.22 9.87 14.66
CA PHE A 115 3.45 8.79 14.04
C PHE A 115 1.99 9.18 13.78
N LEU A 116 1.31 9.82 14.73
CA LEU A 116 -0.09 10.25 14.54
C LEU A 116 -0.23 11.28 13.42
N ALA A 117 0.76 12.16 13.25
CA ALA A 117 0.80 13.07 12.11
C ALA A 117 0.91 12.29 10.79
N VAL A 118 1.81 11.29 10.71
CA VAL A 118 1.94 10.41 9.55
C VAL A 118 0.63 9.66 9.26
N ALA A 119 0.02 9.04 10.26
CA ALA A 119 -1.23 8.31 10.11
C ALA A 119 -2.38 9.21 9.61
N ALA A 120 -2.47 10.45 10.11
CA ALA A 120 -3.43 11.43 9.62
C ALA A 120 -3.16 11.82 8.15
N GLY A 121 -1.89 11.99 7.77
CA GLY A 121 -1.50 12.24 6.38
C GLY A 121 -1.89 11.09 5.45
N LEU A 122 -1.62 9.84 5.84
CA LEU A 122 -1.97 8.65 5.05
C LEU A 122 -3.48 8.53 4.85
N GLU A 123 -4.28 8.65 5.91
CA GLU A 123 -5.74 8.63 5.80
C GLU A 123 -6.25 9.76 4.89
N TYR A 124 -5.66 10.97 4.98
CA TYR A 124 -6.03 12.07 4.11
C TYR A 124 -5.77 11.76 2.63
N THR A 125 -4.60 11.18 2.31
CA THR A 125 -4.27 10.81 0.92
C THR A 125 -5.22 9.76 0.37
N LEU A 126 -5.61 8.78 1.19
CA LEU A 126 -6.58 7.75 0.81
C LEU A 126 -7.95 8.35 0.49
N LEU A 127 -8.45 9.24 1.36
CA LEU A 127 -9.73 9.92 1.16
C LEU A 127 -9.71 10.76 -0.13
N HIS A 128 -8.60 11.46 -0.40
CA HIS A 128 -8.49 12.31 -1.58
C HIS A 128 -8.25 11.52 -2.87
N ALA A 129 -7.58 10.37 -2.81
CA ALA A 129 -7.49 9.45 -3.95
C ALA A 129 -8.87 8.92 -4.37
N ARG A 130 -9.74 8.64 -3.39
CA ARG A 130 -11.13 8.21 -3.65
C ARG A 130 -12.04 9.33 -4.19
N LEU A 131 -11.69 10.59 -3.91
CA LEU A 131 -12.45 11.77 -4.37
C LEU A 131 -11.89 12.37 -5.67
N ALA A 132 -10.66 12.04 -6.05
CA ALA A 132 -10.13 12.39 -7.36
C ALA A 132 -10.97 11.68 -8.43
N PRO A 133 -11.42 12.38 -9.50
CA PRO A 133 -11.93 11.70 -10.68
C PRO A 133 -10.84 10.74 -11.14
N ALA A 134 -11.21 9.52 -11.53
CA ALA A 134 -10.32 8.45 -11.98
C ALA A 134 -9.52 8.81 -13.26
N ALA A 135 -8.68 9.85 -13.19
CA ALA A 135 -7.93 10.43 -14.29
C ALA A 135 -6.55 9.77 -14.48
N GLN A 136 -6.39 8.53 -14.02
CA GLN A 136 -5.17 7.74 -14.24
C GLN A 136 -5.47 6.34 -14.84
N ALA A 137 -6.66 6.18 -15.44
CA ALA A 137 -6.97 5.05 -16.33
C ALA A 137 -6.84 5.41 -17.82
N ALA A 138 -6.29 6.58 -18.15
CA ALA A 138 -6.14 7.07 -19.52
C ALA A 138 -4.81 7.82 -19.70
N GLU A 139 -3.69 7.14 -19.49
CA GLU A 139 -2.43 7.50 -20.15
C GLU A 139 -2.04 6.33 -21.04
N GLY A 140 -2.52 6.40 -22.28
CA GLY A 140 -2.34 5.37 -23.28
C GLY A 140 -3.21 5.59 -24.51
N ASP A 141 -3.28 6.81 -25.04
CA ASP A 141 -3.37 7.00 -26.48
C ASP A 141 -2.97 8.43 -26.83
N GLY A 142 -1.88 8.56 -27.57
CA GLY A 142 -1.42 9.81 -28.14
C GLY A 142 -2.02 9.96 -29.53
N ASP A 143 -2.55 11.15 -29.80
CA ASP A 143 -3.05 11.62 -31.09
C ASP A 143 -2.23 11.10 -32.29
N ASP A 144 -2.89 10.49 -33.27
CA ASP A 144 -2.76 10.95 -34.64
C ASP A 144 -4.06 10.75 -35.41
N ALA A 145 -4.47 11.79 -36.12
CA ALA A 145 -5.66 11.82 -36.95
C ALA A 145 -5.24 11.50 -38.39
N GLU A 146 -5.91 10.55 -39.05
CA GLU A 146 -6.35 10.68 -40.45
C GLU A 146 -7.19 9.47 -40.89
N ASP A 147 -8.43 9.79 -41.29
CA ASP A 147 -9.23 9.28 -42.43
C ASP A 147 -9.06 7.83 -42.94
N GLY A 148 -10.20 7.15 -43.16
CA GLY A 148 -10.27 6.01 -44.07
C GLY A 148 -11.03 4.78 -43.55
N GLU A 149 -12.27 4.65 -44.02
CA GLU A 149 -13.07 3.43 -44.02
C GLU A 149 -12.27 2.24 -44.61
N ASP A 150 -12.16 1.12 -43.89
CA ASP A 150 -12.50 -0.19 -44.45
C ASP A 150 -12.47 -1.32 -43.40
N ALA A 151 -13.48 -2.17 -43.49
CA ALA A 151 -13.60 -3.39 -42.73
C ALA A 151 -12.65 -4.45 -43.32
N ALA A 152 -11.71 -4.94 -42.52
CA ALA A 152 -11.01 -6.18 -42.80
C ALA A 152 -10.66 -6.90 -41.50
N GLU A 153 -11.09 -8.16 -41.43
CA GLU A 153 -10.75 -9.16 -40.43
C GLU A 153 -9.24 -9.19 -40.20
N HIS A 154 -8.82 -8.92 -38.97
CA HIS A 154 -7.44 -9.10 -38.54
C HIS A 154 -7.37 -10.32 -37.61
N ASP A 155 -6.65 -11.32 -38.12
CA ASP A 155 -6.26 -12.57 -37.50
C ASP A 155 -4.84 -12.34 -36.96
N ASP A 156 -4.72 -12.15 -35.65
CA ASP A 156 -3.47 -11.89 -34.97
C ASP A 156 -3.52 -12.47 -33.57
N ASP A 157 -3.18 -13.76 -33.53
CA ASP A 157 -2.14 -14.34 -32.68
C ASP A 157 -1.66 -13.46 -31.52
N PHE A 158 -2.53 -13.29 -30.51
CA PHE A 158 -2.18 -12.72 -29.22
C PHE A 158 -1.90 -13.85 -28.23
N ASN A 159 -0.78 -14.57 -28.44
CA ASN A 159 -0.30 -15.58 -27.49
C ASN A 159 1.16 -15.38 -27.08
N THR A 160 1.53 -14.17 -26.67
CA THR A 160 2.87 -13.94 -26.09
C THR A 160 2.85 -12.86 -25.02
N LEU A 161 2.16 -13.08 -23.88
CA LEU A 161 2.56 -12.55 -22.57
C LEU A 161 1.85 -13.35 -21.44
N SER A 162 2.04 -14.67 -21.41
CA SER A 162 1.88 -15.43 -20.17
C SER A 162 3.27 -15.67 -19.60
N ALA A 163 3.52 -15.16 -18.41
CA ALA A 163 4.77 -15.33 -17.67
C ALA A 163 4.89 -16.74 -17.06
N ASP A 164 4.70 -17.77 -17.89
CA ASP A 164 4.79 -19.19 -17.53
C ASP A 164 5.69 -19.99 -18.50
N ASP A 165 6.55 -19.32 -19.28
CA ASP A 165 7.58 -20.00 -20.08
C ASP A 165 8.84 -20.32 -19.25
N ALA A 166 8.62 -20.90 -18.06
CA ALA A 166 9.60 -21.81 -17.49
C ALA A 166 9.20 -23.20 -17.99
N ALA A 167 9.83 -23.67 -19.06
CA ALA A 167 9.58 -24.99 -19.63
C ALA A 167 9.52 -26.06 -18.53
N ASP A 168 8.31 -26.51 -18.19
CA ASP A 168 8.12 -27.55 -17.17
C ASP A 168 8.85 -28.81 -17.66
N PRO A 169 9.78 -29.39 -16.87
CA PRO A 169 10.58 -30.52 -17.29
C PRO A 169 9.70 -31.66 -17.81
N LYS A 170 9.92 -32.03 -19.06
CA LYS A 170 9.08 -32.97 -19.82
C LYS A 170 9.12 -34.40 -19.24
N ASN A 171 10.03 -34.67 -18.31
CA ASN A 171 10.07 -35.91 -17.54
C ASN A 171 10.80 -35.75 -16.20
N SER A 172 10.59 -36.70 -15.30
CA SER A 172 11.22 -36.76 -13.97
C SER A 172 12.76 -36.65 -14.04
N ARG A 173 13.36 -37.25 -15.07
CA ARG A 173 14.81 -37.18 -15.34
C ARG A 173 15.30 -35.76 -15.61
N ASP A 174 14.56 -34.95 -16.34
CA ASP A 174 14.96 -33.57 -16.65
C ASP A 174 14.89 -32.68 -15.40
N ARG A 175 13.93 -32.95 -14.50
CA ARG A 175 13.82 -32.26 -13.21
C ARG A 175 14.97 -32.64 -12.26
N ASP A 176 15.37 -33.91 -12.24
CA ASP A 176 16.49 -34.39 -11.44
C ASP A 176 17.83 -33.85 -11.96
N GLU A 177 18.01 -33.76 -13.28
CA GLU A 177 19.20 -33.14 -13.89
C GLU A 177 19.26 -31.63 -13.64
N ALA A 178 18.15 -30.91 -13.78
CA ALA A 178 18.09 -29.47 -13.51
C ALA A 178 18.37 -29.16 -12.03
N SER A 179 17.81 -29.94 -11.11
CA SER A 179 18.07 -29.78 -9.67
C SER A 179 19.51 -30.13 -9.29
N SER A 180 20.09 -31.16 -9.92
CA SER A 180 21.50 -31.52 -9.71
C SER A 180 22.44 -30.44 -10.23
N ASN A 181 22.11 -29.82 -11.38
CA ASN A 181 22.92 -28.76 -11.97
C ASN A 181 22.87 -27.48 -11.11
N TRP A 182 21.70 -27.16 -10.55
CA TRP A 182 21.55 -26.06 -9.59
C TRP A 182 22.37 -26.30 -8.31
N LEU A 183 22.34 -27.53 -7.77
CA LEU A 183 23.10 -27.89 -6.58
C LEU A 183 24.61 -27.79 -6.79
N SER A 184 25.12 -28.14 -7.98
CA SER A 184 26.55 -27.99 -8.28
C SER A 184 27.00 -26.54 -8.34
N ASP A 185 26.14 -25.63 -8.81
CA ASP A 185 26.48 -24.21 -8.94
C ASP A 185 26.57 -23.51 -7.57
N VAL A 186 25.85 -24.04 -6.56
CA VAL A 186 25.95 -23.61 -5.16
C VAL A 186 26.97 -24.42 -4.34
N GLY A 187 27.78 -25.25 -5.00
CA GLY A 187 28.92 -25.96 -4.41
C GLY A 187 28.59 -27.29 -3.71
N PHE A 188 27.43 -27.89 -3.98
CA PHE A 188 27.12 -29.26 -3.55
C PHE A 188 27.60 -30.28 -4.59
N ASP A 189 28.14 -31.40 -4.10
CA ASP A 189 28.64 -32.47 -4.96
C ASP A 189 27.50 -33.20 -5.68
N ARG A 190 27.73 -33.59 -6.94
CA ARG A 190 26.71 -34.25 -7.76
C ARG A 190 26.58 -35.69 -7.30
N LYS A 191 25.34 -36.18 -7.12
CA LYS A 191 25.12 -37.60 -6.87
C LYS A 191 25.28 -38.35 -8.19
N ASP A 192 26.30 -39.21 -8.26
CA ASP A 192 26.47 -40.24 -9.31
C ASP A 192 25.40 -41.34 -9.21
#